data_AF-A0A4Q6B3J2-F1
#
_entry.id   AF-A0A4Q6B3J2-F1
#
_cell.length_a   1.000
_cell.length_b   1.000
_cell.length_c   1.000
_cell.angle_alpha   90.00
_cell.angle_beta   90.00
_cell.angle_gamma   90.00
#
_symmetry.space_group_name_H-M   'P 1'
#
loop_
_entity.id
_entity.type
_entity.pdbx_description
1 polymer ?
#
loop_
_entity_poly.entity_id
_entity_poly.type
_entity_poly.pdbx_seq_one_letter_code
_entity_poly.pdbx_strand_id
1 'polypeptide(L)'
;MNDNNRKVEDWWRPDQAELVTDNTRVWQPVVFKTVAGIWHPTETGSLLSKAEDGKEVPPVAMLDARAWDHEHCELCYTTISDHGDNQRQGYTDGKYWLCASCYQTYIAPYKENKADQ
;
A
#
# COMPACT_ATOMS: atom_id res chain seq x y z
N MET A 1 27.14 3.82 -12.98
CA MET A 1 25.80 3.27 -13.24
C MET A 1 25.67 2.08 -12.30
N ASN A 2 24.93 2.21 -11.20
CA ASN A 2 24.74 1.08 -10.29
C ASN A 2 23.66 0.19 -10.89
N ASP A 3 24.07 -0.94 -11.45
CA ASP A 3 23.19 -2.04 -11.84
C ASP A 3 22.51 -2.57 -10.57
N ASN A 4 21.41 -1.92 -10.18
CA ASN A 4 20.46 -2.50 -9.27
C ASN A 4 19.76 -3.64 -10.03
N ASN A 5 20.36 -4.84 -10.01
CA ASN A 5 19.78 -6.08 -10.51
C ASN A 5 18.59 -6.50 -9.62
N ARG A 6 17.60 -5.61 -9.51
CA ARG A 6 16.37 -5.83 -8.77
C ARG A 6 15.50 -6.76 -9.58
N LYS A 7 14.98 -7.79 -8.92
CA LYS A 7 14.04 -8.71 -9.53
C LYS A 7 12.78 -7.91 -9.89
N VAL A 8 12.53 -7.78 -11.18
CA VAL A 8 11.34 -7.20 -11.77
C VAL A 8 10.73 -8.28 -12.65
N GLU A 9 9.42 -8.48 -12.55
CA GLU A 9 8.72 -9.45 -13.40
C GLU A 9 8.33 -8.77 -14.72
N ASP A 10 8.54 -9.45 -15.86
CA ASP A 10 8.33 -8.88 -17.20
C ASP A 10 6.86 -8.52 -17.50
N TRP A 11 5.92 -9.09 -16.75
CA TRP A 11 4.49 -8.82 -16.86
C TRP A 11 4.00 -7.73 -15.89
N TRP A 12 4.88 -7.14 -15.10
CA TRP A 12 4.50 -6.01 -14.25
C TRP A 12 4.19 -4.79 -15.08
N ARG A 13 3.21 -4.03 -14.61
CA ARG A 13 2.97 -2.69 -15.12
C ARG A 13 4.15 -1.77 -14.77
N PRO A 14 4.38 -0.69 -15.53
CA PRO A 14 5.48 0.24 -15.27
C PRO A 14 5.51 0.80 -13.84
N ASP A 15 4.34 1.07 -13.24
CA ASP A 15 4.19 1.55 -11.86
C ASP A 15 4.63 0.51 -10.82
N GLN A 16 4.37 -0.78 -11.06
CA GLN A 16 4.82 -1.87 -10.18
C GLN A 16 6.34 -2.06 -10.27
N ALA A 17 6.91 -1.95 -11.47
CA ALA A 17 8.37 -2.01 -11.67
C ALA A 17 9.07 -0.80 -11.02
N GLU A 18 8.52 0.40 -11.15
CA GLU A 18 9.02 1.60 -10.48
C GLU A 18 8.97 1.45 -8.96
N LEU A 19 7.86 0.94 -8.42
CA LEU A 19 7.69 0.71 -6.98
C LEU A 19 8.80 -0.17 -6.39
N VAL A 20 9.23 -1.18 -7.13
CA VAL A 20 10.30 -2.09 -6.70
C VAL A 20 11.68 -1.53 -7.00
N THR A 21 11.87 -0.73 -8.04
CA THR A 21 13.19 -0.21 -8.42
C THR A 21 13.57 1.08 -7.69
N ASP A 22 12.60 1.85 -7.22
CA ASP A 22 12.80 3.05 -6.42
C ASP A 22 13.37 2.73 -5.03
N ASN A 23 14.64 3.11 -4.85
CA ASN A 23 15.38 2.87 -3.61
C ASN A 23 15.30 4.03 -2.60
N THR A 24 14.53 5.07 -2.92
CA THR A 24 14.27 6.21 -2.03
C THR A 24 13.08 5.95 -1.10
N ARG A 25 12.25 4.95 -1.42
CA ARG A 25 11.08 4.54 -0.62
C ARG A 25 11.47 3.92 0.70
N VAL A 26 10.84 4.41 1.76
CA VAL A 26 11.03 3.91 3.12
C VAL A 26 9.83 3.07 3.52
N TRP A 27 9.94 1.76 3.26
CA TRP A 27 8.96 0.78 3.71
C TRP A 27 9.07 0.50 5.22
N GLN A 28 7.93 0.56 5.92
CA GLN A 28 7.80 0.26 7.35
C GLN A 28 6.78 -0.86 7.57
N PRO A 29 7.03 -1.81 8.49
CA PRO A 29 6.06 -2.83 8.85
C PRO A 29 4.91 -2.19 9.64
N VAL A 30 3.68 -2.46 9.23
CA VAL A 30 2.46 -1.95 9.88
C VAL A 30 1.44 -3.07 10.00
N VAL A 31 0.80 -3.19 11.17
CA VAL A 31 -0.41 -4.00 11.34
C VAL A 31 -1.58 -3.14 10.89
N PHE A 32 -2.28 -3.56 9.84
CA PHE A 32 -3.45 -2.86 9.37
C PHE A 32 -4.53 -2.87 10.46
N LYS A 33 -5.19 -1.73 10.60
CA LYS A 33 -6.41 -1.58 11.38
C LYS A 33 -7.41 -0.88 10.50
N THR A 34 -8.68 -1.28 10.60
CA THR A 34 -9.76 -0.55 9.97
C THR A 34 -9.69 0.93 10.39
N VAL A 35 -9.75 1.84 9.41
CA VAL A 35 -9.70 3.30 9.63
C VAL A 35 -10.91 3.99 9.00
N ALA A 36 -11.00 5.29 9.24
CA ALA A 36 -12.07 6.09 8.67
C ALA A 36 -11.97 6.15 7.14
N GLY A 37 -13.13 6.14 6.50
CA GLY A 37 -13.32 6.38 5.08
C GLY A 37 -14.37 7.47 4.86
N ILE A 38 -14.32 8.07 3.68
CA ILE A 38 -15.23 9.12 3.24
C ILE A 38 -16.01 8.60 2.05
N TRP A 39 -17.33 8.49 2.22
CA TRP A 39 -18.27 8.17 1.16
C TRP A 39 -18.66 9.44 0.41
N HIS A 40 -18.32 9.49 -0.87
CA HIS A 40 -18.68 10.57 -1.78
C HIS A 40 -19.91 10.18 -2.58
N PRO A 41 -21.06 10.85 -2.41
CA PRO A 41 -22.23 10.57 -3.23
C PRO A 41 -21.92 10.90 -4.69
N THR A 42 -22.40 10.05 -5.60
CA THR A 42 -22.35 10.26 -7.05
C THR A 42 -23.76 10.17 -7.63
N GLU A 43 -23.94 10.53 -8.89
CA GLU A 43 -25.25 10.41 -9.57
C GLU A 43 -25.81 8.97 -9.55
N THR A 44 -24.92 7.97 -9.48
CA THR A 44 -25.27 6.55 -9.60
C THR A 44 -24.99 5.72 -8.34
N GLY A 45 -24.48 6.33 -7.25
CA GLY A 45 -24.14 5.60 -6.04
C GLY A 45 -23.21 6.37 -5.11
N SER A 46 -22.16 5.70 -4.64
CA SER A 46 -21.15 6.32 -3.76
C SER A 46 -19.77 5.76 -4.04
N LEU A 47 -18.75 6.62 -3.95
CA LEU A 47 -17.35 6.25 -4.01
C LEU A 47 -16.74 6.33 -2.61
N LEU A 48 -16.00 5.30 -2.22
CA LEU A 48 -15.25 5.31 -0.96
C LEU A 48 -13.83 5.79 -1.21
N SER A 49 -13.36 6.69 -0.36
CA SER A 49 -11.95 7.05 -0.24
C SER A 49 -11.49 6.91 1.20
N LYS A 50 -10.19 6.67 1.41
CA LYS A 50 -9.60 6.68 2.75
C LYS A 50 -9.61 8.10 3.32
N ALA A 51 -9.99 8.25 4.58
CA ALA A 51 -9.81 9.52 5.27
C ALA A 51 -8.32 9.74 5.57
N GLU A 52 -7.83 10.95 5.35
CA GLU A 52 -6.45 11.33 5.70
C GLU A 52 -6.46 12.50 6.69
N ASP A 53 -5.53 12.46 7.63
CA ASP A 53 -5.40 13.49 8.66
C ASP A 53 -5.20 14.87 8.04
N GLY A 54 -6.01 15.84 8.48
CA GLY A 54 -5.95 17.22 8.01
C GLY A 54 -6.59 17.47 6.64
N LYS A 55 -7.15 16.46 5.96
CA LYS A 55 -7.97 16.69 4.76
C LYS A 55 -9.41 17.02 5.16
N GLU A 56 -9.94 18.09 4.58
CA GLU A 56 -11.35 18.46 4.76
C GLU A 56 -12.27 17.42 4.13
N VAL A 57 -13.35 17.10 4.84
CA VAL A 57 -14.43 16.25 4.33
C VAL A 57 -15.40 17.17 3.56
N PRO A 58 -15.69 16.88 2.27
CA PRO A 58 -16.65 17.68 1.51
C PRO A 58 -18.01 17.73 2.22
N PRO A 59 -18.74 18.86 2.22
CA PRO A 59 -20.01 18.99 2.97
C PRO A 59 -21.08 17.96 2.59
N VAL A 60 -21.03 17.45 1.37
CA VAL A 60 -21.97 16.42 0.85
C VAL A 60 -21.52 15.00 1.12
N ALA A 61 -20.28 14.80 1.57
CA ALA A 61 -19.71 13.50 1.83
C ALA A 61 -19.99 13.04 3.27
N MET A 62 -19.96 11.72 3.48
CA MET A 62 -20.16 11.12 4.80
C MET A 62 -18.85 10.51 5.30
N LEU A 63 -18.38 10.98 6.46
CA LEU A 63 -17.29 10.35 7.19
C LEU A 63 -17.82 9.14 7.96
N ASP A 64 -17.26 7.98 7.68
CA ASP A 64 -17.52 6.74 8.41
C ASP A 64 -16.22 6.28 9.06
N ALA A 65 -16.23 6.17 10.40
CA ALA A 65 -15.05 5.84 11.20
C ALA A 65 -14.45 4.46 10.90
N ARG A 66 -15.16 3.58 10.17
CA ARG A 66 -14.74 2.21 9.91
C ARG A 66 -14.90 1.75 8.46
N ALA A 67 -15.14 2.67 7.52
CA ALA A 67 -15.40 2.27 6.14
C ALA A 67 -14.17 1.78 5.37
N TRP A 68 -12.95 2.20 5.75
CA TRP A 68 -11.72 1.73 5.10
C TRP A 68 -11.15 0.53 5.85
N ASP A 69 -11.56 -0.66 5.44
CA ASP A 69 -11.38 -1.91 6.17
C ASP A 69 -10.32 -2.84 5.59
N HIS A 70 -9.70 -2.48 4.47
CA HIS A 70 -8.58 -3.22 3.90
C HIS A 70 -7.68 -2.37 3.00
N GLU A 71 -6.51 -2.91 2.72
CA GLU A 71 -5.59 -2.46 1.67
C GLU A 71 -5.25 -3.64 0.76
N HIS A 72 -4.70 -3.37 -0.41
CA HIS A 72 -4.21 -4.38 -1.32
C HIS A 72 -2.70 -4.28 -1.51
N CYS A 73 -2.03 -5.43 -1.60
CA CYS A 73 -0.65 -5.47 -2.06
C CYS A 73 -0.57 -4.95 -3.51
N GLU A 74 0.24 -3.92 -3.76
CA GLU A 74 0.34 -3.32 -5.11
C GLU A 74 0.92 -4.29 -6.16
N LEU A 75 1.66 -5.32 -5.72
CA LEU A 75 2.29 -6.28 -6.64
C LEU A 75 1.42 -7.51 -6.93
N CYS A 76 0.73 -8.04 -5.92
CA CYS A 76 -0.01 -9.31 -6.05
C CYS A 76 -1.50 -9.21 -5.72
N TYR A 77 -1.99 -8.03 -5.35
CA TYR A 77 -3.40 -7.75 -5.00
C TYR A 77 -3.98 -8.51 -3.80
N THR A 78 -3.18 -9.32 -3.10
CA THR A 78 -3.59 -9.94 -1.83
C THR A 78 -4.10 -8.89 -0.86
N THR A 79 -5.25 -9.17 -0.28
CA THR A 79 -5.92 -8.33 0.71
C THR A 79 -5.16 -8.33 2.04
N ILE A 80 -4.98 -7.13 2.60
CA ILE A 80 -4.39 -6.89 3.91
C ILE A 80 -5.48 -6.23 4.77
N SER A 81 -5.95 -6.91 5.81
CA SER A 81 -7.02 -6.40 6.68
C SER A 81 -6.95 -6.99 8.08
N ASP A 82 -7.68 -6.40 9.04
CA ASP A 82 -7.86 -6.92 10.39
C ASP A 82 -9.00 -7.94 10.52
N HIS A 83 -9.61 -8.35 9.39
CA HIS A 83 -10.77 -9.23 9.32
C HIS A 83 -10.44 -10.63 8.81
N GLY A 84 -11.14 -11.63 9.35
CA GLY A 84 -11.09 -13.02 8.89
C GLY A 84 -9.68 -13.63 8.94
N ASP A 85 -9.37 -14.45 7.93
CA ASP A 85 -8.09 -15.14 7.74
C ASP A 85 -7.10 -14.36 6.85
N ASN A 86 -7.40 -13.10 6.56
CA ASN A 86 -6.53 -12.25 5.76
C ASN A 86 -5.22 -11.95 6.50
N GLN A 87 -4.18 -11.62 5.72
CA GLN A 87 -2.93 -11.16 6.28
C GLN A 87 -3.15 -9.81 6.97
N ARG A 88 -2.85 -9.73 8.27
CA ARG A 88 -3.06 -8.51 9.06
C ARG A 88 -1.93 -7.50 8.97
N GLN A 89 -0.72 -7.99 8.77
CA GLN A 89 0.49 -7.16 8.74
C GLN A 89 0.92 -6.95 7.29
N GLY A 90 1.37 -5.75 6.95
CA GLY A 90 1.98 -5.43 5.67
C GLY A 90 3.17 -4.50 5.84
N TYR A 91 3.71 -4.06 4.71
CA TYR A 91 4.71 -3.01 4.65
C TYR A 91 4.13 -1.84 3.86
N THR A 92 4.29 -0.61 4.35
CA THR A 92 3.84 0.59 3.64
C THR A 92 4.92 1.66 3.65
N ASP A 93 4.96 2.46 2.57
CA ASP A 93 5.73 3.70 2.48
C ASP A 93 4.87 4.95 2.79
N GLY A 94 3.67 4.74 3.32
CA GLY A 94 2.66 5.77 3.57
C GLY A 94 1.67 5.95 2.41
N LYS A 95 2.00 5.47 1.20
CA LYS A 95 1.10 5.55 0.04
C LYS A 95 0.69 4.17 -0.48
N TYR A 96 1.64 3.27 -0.65
CA TYR A 96 1.41 1.93 -1.18
C TYR A 96 1.55 0.88 -0.09
N TRP A 97 0.97 -0.28 -0.33
CA TRP A 97 1.06 -1.44 0.56
C TRP A 97 1.66 -2.63 -0.17
N LEU A 98 2.48 -3.39 0.56
CA LEU A 98 2.99 -4.68 0.15
C LEU A 98 2.66 -5.72 1.22
N CYS A 99 2.27 -6.91 0.78
CA CYS A 99 2.20 -8.06 1.67
C CYS A 99 3.62 -8.49 2.09
N ALA A 100 3.73 -9.27 3.17
CA ALA A 100 5.01 -9.70 3.71
C ALA A 100 5.84 -10.49 2.68
N SER A 101 5.20 -11.37 1.90
CA SER A 101 5.89 -12.16 0.88
C SER A 101 6.46 -11.31 -0.25
N CYS A 102 5.70 -10.34 -0.77
CA CYS A 102 6.18 -9.41 -1.80
C CYS A 102 7.31 -8.51 -1.27
N TYR A 103 7.19 -8.00 -0.05
CA TYR A 103 8.26 -7.22 0.56
C TYR A 103 9.56 -8.03 0.69
N GLN A 104 9.47 -9.25 1.21
CA GLN A 104 10.62 -10.15 1.38
C GLN A 104 11.26 -10.55 0.06
N THR A 105 10.45 -10.71 -1.00
CA THR A 105 10.94 -11.15 -2.31
C THR A 105 11.60 -10.01 -3.09
N TYR A 106 10.99 -8.82 -3.07
CA TYR A 106 11.33 -7.76 -4.03
C TYR A 106 11.97 -6.53 -3.41
N ILE A 107 11.81 -6.29 -2.10
CA ILE A 107 12.32 -5.07 -1.43
C ILE A 107 13.45 -5.40 -0.46
N ALA A 108 13.22 -6.29 0.50
CA ALA A 108 14.16 -6.62 1.57
C ALA A 108 15.57 -7.00 1.08
N PRO A 109 15.75 -7.82 0.02
CA PRO A 109 17.08 -8.25 -0.44
C PRO A 109 17.98 -7.10 -0.90
N TYR A 110 17.40 -5.93 -1.17
CA TYR A 110 18.12 -4.77 -1.71
C TYR A 110 18.25 -3.63 -0.70
N LYS A 111 17.79 -3.80 0.54
CA LYS A 111 17.99 -2.84 1.63
C LYS A 111 19.28 -3.11 2.42
N GLU A 112 19.67 -4.37 2.58
CA GLU A 112 20.85 -4.76 3.37
C GLU A 112 22.18 -4.50 2.64
N ASN A 113 22.16 -4.41 1.31
CA ASN A 113 23.34 -4.10 0.48
C ASN A 113 23.84 -2.65 0.58
N LYS A 114 23.30 -1.82 1.50
CA LYS A 114 23.74 -0.43 1.73
C LYS A 114 24.53 -0.22 3.02
N ALA A 115 24.78 -1.26 3.83
CA ALA A 115 25.52 -1.12 5.09
C ALA A 115 27.06 -1.16 4.93
N ASP A 116 27.58 -1.58 3.77
CA ASP A 116 29.03 -1.81 3.54
C ASP A 116 29.60 -1.03 2.32
N GLN A 117 29.07 0.15 1.97
CA GLN A 117 29.68 1.05 0.97
C GLN A 117 29.91 2.46 1.52
#